data_AF-E3ZQL2-F1
#
_entry.id   AF-E3ZQL2-F1
#
_cell.length_a   1.000
_cell.length_b   1.000
_cell.length_c   1.000
_cell.angle_alpha   90.00
_cell.angle_beta   90.00
_cell.angle_gamma   90.00
#
_symmetry.space_group_name_H-M   'P 1'
#
loop_
_entity.id
_entity.type
_entity.pdbx_description
1 polymer ?
#
loop_
_entity_poly.entity_id
_entity_poly.type
_entity_poly.pdbx_seq_one_letter_code
_entity_poly.pdbx_strand_id
1 'polypeptide(L)' 'EKEGIEVIPAVGEQFDPNFHQAVMQDSDENAASNEITAELQKGYKLKDRVIRPSMVKVNQ' A
#
# COMPACT_ATOMS: atom_id res chain seq x y z
N GLU A 1 -17.70 19.48 -3.93
CA GLU A 1 -16.26 19.76 -3.91
C GLU A 1 -15.55 18.48 -3.48
N LYS A 2 -14.72 17.89 -4.35
CA LYS A 2 -14.02 16.65 -4.02
C LYS A 2 -12.84 17.06 -3.15
N GLU A 3 -13.00 16.94 -1.83
CA GLU A 3 -11.91 16.99 -0.86
C GLU A 3 -10.74 16.21 -1.48
N GLY A 4 -9.58 16.84 -1.69
CA GLY A 4 -8.46 16.35 -2.49
C GLY A 4 -7.73 15.13 -1.90
N ILE A 5 -8.52 14.17 -1.42
CA ILE A 5 -8.18 12.88 -0.86
C ILE A 5 -8.13 11.91 -2.03
N GLU A 6 -6.93 11.42 -2.30
CA GLU A 6 -6.68 10.35 -3.24
C GLU A 6 -6.42 9.07 -2.46
N VAL A 7 -6.96 7.98 -2.97
CA VAL A 7 -6.65 6.65 -2.44
C VAL A 7 -5.22 6.31 -2.87
N ILE A 8 -4.44 5.73 -1.96
CA ILE A 8 -3.11 5.23 -2.28
C ILE A 8 -3.29 3.82 -2.85
N PRO A 9 -3.13 3.61 -4.16
CA PRO A 9 -3.12 2.26 -4.72
C PRO A 9 -1.91 1.51 -4.16
N ALA A 10 -2.15 0.27 -3.74
CA ALA A 10 -1.12 -0.53 -3.11
C ALA A 10 -0.98 -1.90 -3.77
N VAL A 11 -2.08 -2.57 -4.14
CA VAL A 11 -2.05 -3.90 -4.78
C VAL A 11 -1.29 -3.88 -6.10
N GLY A 12 -0.26 -4.73 -6.22
CA GLY A 12 0.57 -4.83 -7.41
C GLY A 12 1.58 -3.69 -7.57
N GLU A 13 1.67 -2.77 -6.60
CA GLU A 13 2.77 -1.81 -6.52
C GLU A 13 3.88 -2.30 -5.58
N GLN A 14 5.02 -1.64 -5.67
CA GLN A 14 6.15 -1.91 -4.81
C GLN A 14 5.87 -1.40 -3.39
N PHE A 15 6.27 -2.18 -2.40
CA PHE A 15 6.10 -1.79 -1.01
C PHE A 15 6.94 -0.55 -0.69
N ASP A 16 6.29 0.44 -0.09
CA ASP A 16 6.89 1.75 0.15
C ASP A 16 6.57 2.19 1.57
N PRO A 17 7.52 2.12 2.52
CA PRO A 17 7.22 2.36 3.95
C PRO A 17 6.73 3.78 4.26
N ASN A 18 6.87 4.72 3.31
CA ASN A 18 6.34 6.09 3.42
C ASN A 18 4.83 6.16 3.18
N PHE A 19 4.29 5.26 2.35
CA PHE A 19 2.89 5.27 1.89
C PHE A 19 2.13 4.00 2.29
N HIS A 20 2.86 2.93 2.59
CA HIS A 20 2.37 1.59 2.82
C HIS A 20 2.86 1.09 4.18
N GLN A 21 1.97 0.38 4.87
CA GLN A 21 2.24 -0.26 6.14
C GLN A 21 2.11 -1.77 5.95
N ALA A 22 3.24 -2.46 5.88
CA ALA A 22 3.28 -3.92 5.82
C ALA A 22 2.86 -4.48 7.18
N VAL A 23 1.71 -5.12 7.24
CA VAL A 23 1.22 -5.78 8.47
C VAL A 23 1.45 -7.29 8.44
N MET A 24 1.68 -7.86 7.25
CA MET A 24 1.99 -9.27 7.06
C MET A 24 2.97 -9.42 5.89
N GLN A 25 3.83 -10.43 5.99
CA GLN A 25 4.60 -10.94 4.86
C GLN A 25 3.95 -12.22 4.34
N ASP A 26 3.82 -12.31 3.02
CA ASP A 26 3.45 -13.54 2.32
C ASP A 26 4.70 -14.10 1.63
N SER A 27 4.64 -15.36 1.21
CA SER A 27 5.70 -16.02 0.46
C SER A 27 5.07 -16.57 -0.82
N ASP A 28 4.71 -15.64 -1.69
CA ASP A 28 4.08 -15.96 -2.96
C ASP A 28 5.18 -16.10 -4.02
N GLU A 29 5.34 -17.30 -4.56
CA GLU A 29 6.36 -17.59 -5.57
C GLU A 29 6.05 -16.92 -6.92
N ASN A 30 4.83 -16.41 -7.12
CA ASN A 30 4.43 -15.68 -8.33
C ASN A 30 4.58 -14.16 -8.21
N ALA A 31 4.72 -13.60 -7.01
CA ALA A 31 4.86 -12.17 -6.79
C ALA A 31 6.34 -11.76 -6.67
N ALA A 32 6.68 -10.53 -7.05
CA ALA A 32 8.05 -10.05 -6.90
C ALA A 32 8.40 -9.81 -5.42
N SER A 33 9.67 -9.98 -5.01
CA SER A 33 10.09 -9.63 -3.65
C SER A 33 9.89 -8.14 -3.39
N ASN A 34 9.32 -7.80 -2.23
CA ASN A 34 8.85 -6.45 -1.87
C ASN A 34 7.68 -5.93 -2.71
N GLU A 35 6.94 -6.78 -3.41
CA GLU A 35 5.69 -6.42 -4.05
C GLU A 35 4.51 -6.57 -3.08
N ILE A 36 3.52 -5.70 -3.20
CA ILE A 36 2.29 -5.78 -2.42
C ILE A 36 1.37 -6.82 -3.05
N THR A 37 1.23 -7.96 -2.38
CA THR A 37 0.36 -9.06 -2.79
C THR A 37 -1.10 -8.81 -2.48
N ALA A 38 -1.40 -8.08 -1.40
CA ALA A 38 -2.76 -7.74 -1.03
C ALA A 38 -2.85 -6.43 -0.24
N GLU A 39 -3.90 -5.65 -0.50
CA GLU A 39 -4.27 -4.50 0.33
C GLU A 39 -5.36 -4.93 1.30
N LEU A 40 -5.05 -4.83 2.60
CA LEU A 40 -6.01 -5.08 3.66
C LEU A 40 -6.83 -3.83 3.98
N GLN A 41 -6.23 -2.65 3.78
CA GLN A 41 -6.90 -1.40 4.00
C GLN A 41 -6.34 -0.29 3.12
N LYS A 42 -7.25 0.39 2.42
CA LYS A 42 -6.97 1.58 1.63
C LYS A 42 -6.30 2.67 2.46
N GLY A 43 -5.15 3.12 1.99
CA GLY A 43 -4.50 4.33 2.43
C GLY A 43 -5.08 5.54 1.72
N TYR A 44 -4.89 6.70 2.33
CA TYR A 44 -5.40 7.96 1.82
C TYR A 44 -4.29 9.00 1.92
N LYS A 45 -4.06 9.69 0.80
CA LYS A 45 -3.20 10.87 0.73
C LYS A 45 -4.06 12.08 0.39
N LEU A 46 -3.72 13.23 0.96
CA LEU A 46 -4.33 14.51 0.64
C LEU A 46 -3.27 15.39 0.00
N LYS A 47 -3.39 15.63 -1.31
CA LYS A 47 -2.34 16.25 -2.13
C LYS A 47 -1.01 15.51 -1.94
N ASP A 48 0.00 16.15 -1.37
CA ASP A 48 1.33 15.56 -1.10
C ASP A 48 1.47 14.97 0.31
N ARG A 49 0.42 15.02 1.15
CA ARG A 49 0.50 14.56 2.53
C ARG A 49 -0.23 13.23 2.71
N VAL A 50 0.50 12.20 3.14
CA VAL A 50 -0.11 10.94 3.59
C VAL A 50 -0.92 11.22 4.86
N ILE A 51 -2.23 11.02 4.78
CA ILE A 51 -3.12 11.13 5.93
C ILE A 51 -3.17 9.78 6.65
N ARG A 52 -3.14 8.70 5.87
CA ARG A 52 -3.15 7.34 6.39
C ARG A 52 -2.42 6.41 5.43
N PRO A 53 -1.43 5.63 5.89
CA PRO A 53 -0.78 4.63 5.04
C PRO A 53 -1.75 3.48 4.72
N SER A 54 -1.58 2.84 3.55
CA SER A 54 -2.34 1.64 3.19
C SER A 54 -1.80 0.46 3.97
N MET A 55 -2.67 -0.31 4.64
CA MET A 55 -2.23 -1.56 5.26
C MET A 55 -2.21 -2.66 4.21
N VAL A 56 -1.04 -3.27 4.04
CA VAL A 56 -0.78 -4.21 2.95
C VAL A 56 -0.07 -5.45 3.44
N LYS A 57 -0.20 -6.52 2.67
CA LYS A 57 0.63 -7.71 2.75
C LYS A 57 1.70 -7.59 1.67
N VAL A 58 2.95 -7.84 2.04
CA VAL A 58 4.08 -7.75 1.12
C VAL A 58 4.70 -9.11 0.92
N ASN A 59 5.26 -9.35 -0.25
CA ASN A 59 6.01 -10.58 -0.47
C ASN A 59 7.43 -10.48 0.08
N GLN A 60 7.94 -11.56 0.67
CA GLN A 60 9.32 -11.65 1.15
C GLN A 60 10.35 -11.60 0.01
#